data_AF-W1N4G2-F1
#
_entry.id   AF-W1N4G2-F1
#
_cell.length_a   1.000
_cell.length_b   1.000
_cell.length_c   1.000
_cell.angle_alpha   90.00
_cell.angle_beta   90.00
_cell.angle_gamma   90.00
#
_symmetry.space_group_name_H-M   'P 1'
#
loop_
_entity.id
_entity.type
_entity.pdbx_description
1 polymer ?
#
loop_
_entity_poly.entity_id
_entity_poly.type
_entity_poly.pdbx_seq_one_letter_code
_entity_poly.pdbx_strand_id
1 'polypeptide(L)'
;MSTSAIVVMVASIIALWGVAILALVYSMRQEDRKLVLLQEQGDFEPFSPAAQRDIEDWIRRHPEGQDADEMRELLDAQQRSLQRNSRQFYLWPDA
;
A
#
# COMPACT_ATOMS: atom_id res chain seq x y z
N MET A 1 -16.02 50.33 -0.52
CA MET A 1 -15.79 48.90 -0.81
C MET A 1 -17.12 48.17 -0.67
N SER A 2 -17.58 47.45 -1.69
CA SER A 2 -18.85 46.71 -1.62
C SER A 2 -18.71 45.53 -0.65
N THR A 3 -19.67 45.35 0.24
CA THR A 3 -19.71 44.20 1.18
C THR A 3 -19.68 42.87 0.44
N SER A 4 -20.33 42.80 -0.73
CA SER A 4 -20.29 41.64 -1.61
C SER A 4 -18.87 41.30 -2.10
N ALA A 5 -18.04 42.30 -2.39
CA ALA A 5 -16.66 42.08 -2.85
C ALA A 5 -15.78 41.50 -1.73
N ILE A 6 -15.99 41.94 -0.49
CA ILE A 6 -15.27 41.41 0.68
C ILE A 6 -15.65 39.94 0.92
N VAL A 7 -16.94 39.62 0.84
CA VAL A 7 -17.43 38.25 1.01
C VAL A 7 -16.84 37.31 -0.05
N VAL A 8 -16.87 37.72 -1.32
CA VAL A 8 -16.31 36.90 -2.42
C VAL A 8 -14.81 36.72 -2.24
N MET A 9 -14.08 37.78 -1.90
CA MET A 9 -12.63 37.71 -1.68
C MET A 9 -12.27 36.72 -0.55
N VAL A 10 -12.94 36.83 0.60
CA VAL A 10 -12.70 35.93 1.74
C VAL A 10 -13.07 34.48 1.41
N ALA A 11 -14.19 34.27 0.71
CA ALA A 11 -14.61 32.94 0.28
C ALA A 11 -13.59 32.31 -0.68
N SER A 12 -13.04 33.08 -1.64
CA SER A 12 -12.01 32.60 -2.56
C SER A 12 -10.71 32.23 -1.84
N ILE A 13 -10.30 33.01 -0.83
CA ILE A 13 -9.13 32.70 -0.01
C ILE A 13 -9.36 31.39 0.75
N ILE A 14 -10.51 31.23 1.41
CA ILE A 14 -10.82 30.01 2.16
C ILE A 14 -10.94 28.81 1.22
N ALA A 15 -11.56 28.96 0.05
CA ALA A 15 -11.69 27.86 -0.91
C ALA A 15 -10.32 27.38 -1.40
N LEU A 16 -9.43 28.30 -1.75
CA LEU A 16 -8.11 27.94 -2.28
C LEU A 16 -7.22 27.31 -1.21
N TRP A 17 -7.10 27.96 -0.04
CA TRP A 17 -6.24 27.49 1.03
C TRP A 17 -6.84 26.34 1.82
N GLY A 18 -8.15 26.39 2.07
CA GLY A 18 -8.86 25.34 2.81
C GLY A 18 -8.85 24.01 2.08
N VAL A 19 -9.08 24.00 0.76
CA VAL A 19 -9.01 22.76 -0.03
C VAL A 19 -7.58 22.22 -0.06
N ALA A 20 -6.57 23.08 -0.24
CA ALA A 20 -5.17 22.65 -0.24
C ALA A 20 -4.74 22.04 1.11
N ILE A 21 -5.09 22.68 2.22
CA ILE A 21 -4.82 22.17 3.58
C ILE A 21 -5.55 20.85 3.81
N LEU A 22 -6.82 20.76 3.41
CA LEU A 22 -7.62 19.55 3.61
C LEU A 22 -7.06 18.38 2.80
N ALA A 23 -6.65 18.62 1.55
CA ALA A 23 -6.00 17.62 0.71
C ALA A 23 -4.66 17.16 1.33
N LEU A 24 -3.86 18.09 1.83
CA LEU A 24 -2.58 17.78 2.48
C LEU A 24 -2.77 16.96 3.76
N VAL A 25 -3.69 17.36 4.63
CA VAL A 25 -4.01 16.62 5.87
C VAL A 25 -4.56 15.24 5.55
N TYR A 26 -5.41 15.13 4.52
CA TYR A 26 -5.93 13.83 4.08
C TYR A 26 -4.81 12.93 3.55
N SER A 27 -3.91 13.48 2.73
CA SER A 27 -2.74 12.77 2.19
C SER A 27 -1.83 12.27 3.31
N MET A 28 -1.44 13.15 4.24
CA MET A 28 -0.56 12.77 5.36
C MET A 28 -1.22 11.71 6.24
N ARG A 29 -2.53 11.82 6.54
CA ARG A 29 -3.23 10.78 7.32
C ARG A 29 -3.32 9.45 6.59
N GLN A 30 -3.42 9.47 5.27
CA GLN A 30 -3.42 8.25 4.46
C GLN A 30 -2.02 7.60 4.47
N GLU A 31 -0.96 8.40 4.46
CA GLU A 31 0.43 7.95 4.61
C GLU A 31 0.70 7.42 6.02
N ASP A 32 0.26 8.09 7.08
CA ASP A 32 0.40 7.61 8.46
C ASP A 32 -0.24 6.22 8.65
N ARG A 33 -1.41 6.00 8.05
CA ARG A 33 -2.05 4.67 8.07
C ARG A 33 -1.23 3.61 7.34
N LYS A 34 -0.53 3.96 6.26
CA LYS A 34 0.41 3.06 5.58
C LYS A 34 1.66 2.83 6.42
N LEU A 35 2.20 3.86 7.06
CA LEU A 35 3.38 3.76 7.91
C LEU A 35 3.14 2.90 9.15
N VAL A 36 1.97 3.02 9.79
CA VAL A 36 1.58 2.15 10.91
C VAL A 36 1.49 0.68 10.45
N LEU A 37 0.94 0.42 9.25
CA LEU A 37 0.91 -0.94 8.69
C LEU A 37 2.32 -1.47 8.38
N LEU A 38 3.20 -0.66 7.79
CA LEU A 38 4.59 -1.05 7.53
C LEU A 38 5.38 -1.31 8.83
N GLN A 39 5.10 -0.54 9.88
CA GLN A 39 5.74 -0.69 11.18
C GLN A 39 5.23 -1.91 11.96
N GLU A 40 3.95 -2.26 11.83
CA GLU A 40 3.37 -3.48 12.40
C GLU A 40 3.75 -4.75 11.61
N GLN A 41 3.96 -4.63 10.29
CA GLN A 41 4.25 -5.78 9.41
C GLN A 41 5.71 -6.22 9.37
N GLY A 42 6.62 -5.50 10.04
CA GLY A 42 7.98 -5.97 10.28
C GLY A 42 8.69 -6.43 9.01
N ASP A 43 9.02 -5.47 8.13
CA ASP A 43 9.97 -5.61 7.02
C ASP A 43 9.60 -6.59 5.89
N PHE A 44 8.44 -7.25 5.96
CA PHE A 44 7.98 -8.12 4.88
C PHE A 44 6.53 -7.80 4.51
N GLU A 45 6.36 -7.00 3.45
CA GLU A 45 5.06 -6.75 2.83
C GLU A 45 4.68 -8.00 2.01
N PRO A 46 3.71 -8.83 2.46
CA PRO A 46 3.38 -10.05 1.76
C PRO A 46 2.78 -9.67 0.40
N PHE A 47 3.33 -10.22 -0.67
CA PHE A 47 2.80 -9.95 -2.00
C PHE A 47 1.44 -10.61 -2.21
N SER A 48 0.67 -10.09 -3.17
CA SER A 48 -0.70 -10.53 -3.43
C SER A 48 -0.77 -12.00 -3.92
N PRO A 49 -1.92 -12.69 -3.75
CA PRO A 49 -2.12 -14.04 -4.29
C PRO A 49 -1.98 -14.16 -5.80
N ALA A 50 -2.12 -13.05 -6.55
CA ALA A 50 -1.85 -13.04 -7.98
C ALA A 50 -0.34 -13.12 -8.24
N ALA A 51 0.46 -12.31 -7.52
CA ALA A 51 1.91 -12.30 -7.66
C ALA A 51 2.55 -13.64 -7.27
N GLN A 52 2.04 -14.31 -6.23
CA GLN A 52 2.51 -15.66 -5.87
C GLN A 52 2.27 -16.67 -7.02
N ARG A 53 1.08 -16.66 -7.62
CA ARG A 53 0.76 -17.53 -8.76
C ARG A 53 1.65 -17.26 -9.97
N ASP A 54 1.95 -15.99 -10.23
CA ASP A 54 2.86 -15.61 -11.32
C ASP A 54 4.27 -16.17 -11.12
N ILE A 55 4.78 -16.13 -9.88
CA ILE A 55 6.08 -16.71 -9.52
C ILE A 55 6.04 -18.24 -9.65
N GLU A 56 5.00 -18.90 -9.13
CA GLU A 56 4.83 -20.35 -9.26
C GLU A 56 4.78 -20.81 -10.73
N ASP A 57 4.03 -20.09 -11.56
CA ASP A 57 3.93 -20.37 -13.01
C ASP A 57 5.23 -20.06 -13.75
N TRP A 58 6.02 -19.08 -13.28
CA TRP A 58 7.34 -18.80 -13.83
C TRP A 58 8.34 -19.92 -13.49
N ILE A 59 8.39 -20.35 -12.22
CA ILE A 59 9.24 -21.47 -11.76
C ILE A 59 8.87 -22.76 -12.50
N ARG A 60 7.57 -23.03 -12.69
CA ARG A 60 7.10 -24.21 -13.43
C ARG A 60 7.63 -24.23 -14.88
N ARG A 61 7.77 -23.07 -15.51
CA ARG A 61 8.30 -22.93 -16.87
C ARG A 61 9.83 -22.91 -16.92
N HIS A 62 10.49 -22.49 -15.83
CA HIS A 62 11.95 -22.35 -15.75
C HIS A 62 12.49 -22.97 -14.45
N PRO A 63 12.40 -24.31 -14.28
CA PRO A 63 12.74 -24.95 -13.01
C PRO A 63 14.24 -24.86 -12.65
N GLU A 64 15.11 -24.68 -13.63
CA GLU A 64 16.57 -24.52 -13.46
C GLU A 64 17.03 -23.16 -13.99
N GLY A 65 16.13 -22.17 -14.04
CA GLY A 65 16.48 -20.80 -14.41
C GLY A 65 17.50 -20.21 -13.43
N GLN A 66 18.28 -19.25 -13.90
CA GLN A 66 19.33 -18.58 -13.10
C GLN A 66 18.81 -18.06 -11.75
N ASP A 67 17.55 -17.62 -11.72
CA ASP A 67 16.90 -17.04 -10.54
C ASP A 67 15.86 -18.00 -9.90
N ALA A 68 15.79 -19.26 -10.33
CA ALA A 68 14.79 -20.21 -9.85
C ALA A 68 14.90 -20.52 -8.35
N ASP A 69 16.12 -20.56 -7.83
CA ASP A 69 16.36 -20.77 -6.40
C ASP A 69 15.97 -19.54 -5.57
N GLU A 70 16.28 -18.33 -6.05
CA GLU A 70 15.88 -17.08 -5.40
C GLU A 70 14.35 -16.95 -5.38
N MET A 71 13.68 -17.29 -6.47
CA MET A 71 12.22 -17.27 -6.54
C MET A 71 11.56 -18.28 -5.60
N ARG A 72 12.17 -19.44 -5.36
CA ARG A 72 11.71 -20.39 -4.33
C ARG A 72 11.89 -19.83 -2.93
N GLU A 73 13.04 -19.21 -2.65
CA GLU A 73 13.31 -18.60 -1.35
C GLU A 73 12.32 -17.48 -1.02
N LEU A 74 11.91 -16.69 -2.03
CA LEU A 74 10.85 -15.69 -1.89
C LEU A 74 9.49 -16.29 -1.54
N LEU A 75 9.09 -17.40 -2.18
CA LEU A 75 7.86 -18.12 -1.84
C LEU A 75 7.90 -18.66 -0.40
N ASP A 76 9.04 -19.21 0.03
CA ASP A 76 9.21 -19.70 1.40
C ASP A 76 9.19 -18.55 2.43
N ALA A 77 9.75 -17.38 2.09
CA ALA A 77 9.66 -16.18 2.93
C ALA A 77 8.21 -15.69 3.07
N GLN A 78 7.44 -15.69 1.98
CA GLN A 78 6.02 -15.35 1.97
C GLN A 78 5.21 -16.28 2.87
N GLN A 79 5.38 -17.60 2.73
CA GLN A 79 4.68 -18.57 3.56
C GLN A 79 5.00 -18.38 5.05
N ARG A 80 6.28 -18.12 5.38
CA ARG A 80 6.70 -17.82 6.76
C ARG A 80 6.07 -16.54 7.30
N SER A 81 5.93 -15.50 6.49
CA SER A 81 5.29 -14.25 6.90
C SER A 81 3.78 -14.42 7.13
N LEU A 82 3.09 -15.15 6.25
CA LEU A 82 1.66 -15.45 6.40
C LEU A 82 1.37 -16.29 7.65
N GLN A 83 2.26 -17.22 8.02
CA GLN A 83 2.13 -18.00 9.26
C GLN A 83 2.36 -17.17 10.53
N ARG A 84 3.26 -16.18 10.46
CA ARG A 84 3.63 -15.35 11.62
C ARG A 84 2.59 -14.26 11.89
N ASN A 85 1.89 -13.79 10.85
CA ASN A 85 0.98 -12.66 10.93
C ASN A 85 -0.48 -13.10 10.71
N SER A 86 -1.28 -13.13 11.78
CA SER A 86 -2.70 -13.47 11.72
C SER A 86 -3.58 -12.41 11.06
N ARG A 87 -3.07 -11.18 10.91
CA ARG A 87 -3.74 -10.11 10.15
C ARG A 87 -3.16 -10.05 8.74
N GLN A 88 -3.97 -10.46 7.78
CA GLN A 88 -3.61 -10.44 6.37
C GLN A 88 -4.16 -9.16 5.71
N PHE A 89 -3.34 -8.47 4.91
CA PHE A 89 -3.79 -7.32 4.13
C PHE A 89 -4.58 -7.75 2.90
N TYR A 90 -4.19 -8.87 2.28
CA TYR A 90 -4.90 -9.49 1.16
C TYR A 90 -5.78 -10.64 1.64
N LEU A 91 -6.94 -10.81 0.99
CA LEU A 91 -7.76 -12.01 1.13
C LEU A 91 -7.04 -13.16 0.44
N TRP A 92 -6.50 -14.08 1.23
CA TRP A 92 -5.96 -15.34 0.70
C TRP A 92 -7.12 -16.31 0.41
N PRO A 93 -7.18 -16.91 -0.79
CA PRO A 93 -8.27 -17.82 -1.15
C PRO A 93 -8.39 -19.08 -0.29
N ASP A 94 -7.33 -19.45 0.44
CA ASP A 94 -7.22 -20.71 1.20
C ASP A 94 -6.97 -20.52 2.71
N ALA A 95 -7.27 -19.33 3.26
CA ALA A 95 -7.17 -19.05 4.70
C ALA A 95 -8.44 -19.44 5.46
#